data_AF-A0A319CGM2-F1
#
_entry.id   AF-A0A319CGM2-F1
#
_cell.length_a   1.000
_cell.length_b   1.000
_cell.length_c   1.000
_cell.angle_alpha   90.00
_cell.angle_beta   90.00
_cell.angle_gamma   90.00
#
_symmetry.space_group_name_H-M   'P 1'
#
loop_
_entity.id
_entity.type
_entity.pdbx_description
1 polymer ?
#
loop_
_entity_poly.entity_id
_entity_poly.type
_entity_poly.pdbx_seq_one_letter_code
_entity_poly.pdbx_strand_id
1 'polypeptide(L)'
;LAIPEQLLPYRSPLHLAIEVLKRFNPHQLSEPKRAFNRDMSPLEDQYSKEFYRCIDEILRSRILVSPELAIDYGTQSGSLDLYISDMNWGIKLLRDDDWISEHLNRFEPGGQYHRLVQENNMDQRIVLNFTNRRPPKKRTVTLSRHCGQLYHIVLTNNFRYFEILHADLKLESAFSLL
;
A
#
# COMPACT_ATOMS: atom_id res chain seq x y z
N LEU A 1 32.68 9.10 13.57
CA LEU A 1 31.48 9.81 14.03
C LEU A 1 30.32 9.30 13.22
N ALA A 2 29.45 8.47 13.81
CA ALA A 2 28.23 8.05 13.14
C ALA A 2 27.36 9.29 12.92
N ILE A 3 27.01 9.58 11.67
CA ILE A 3 26.05 10.63 11.35
C ILE A 3 24.74 10.21 12.04
N PRO A 4 24.08 11.07 12.83
CA PRO A 4 22.79 10.71 13.42
C PRO A 4 21.87 10.31 12.27
N GLU A 5 21.32 9.10 12.32
CA GLU A 5 20.29 8.70 11.38
C GLU A 5 19.14 9.71 11.50
N GLN A 6 19.03 10.59 10.50
CA GLN A 6 17.94 11.55 10.46
C GLN A 6 16.65 10.75 10.36
N LEU A 7 15.82 10.88 11.40
CA LEU A 7 14.46 10.34 11.40
C LEU A 7 13.77 10.85 10.13
N LEU A 8 13.15 9.95 9.37
CA LEU A 8 12.45 10.35 8.16
C LEU A 8 11.32 11.34 8.52
N PRO A 9 11.11 12.41 7.75
CA PRO A 9 10.19 13.49 8.13
C PRO A 9 8.70 13.14 7.95
N TYR A 10 8.37 11.85 7.81
CA TYR A 10 7.01 11.37 7.59
C TYR A 10 6.27 11.19 8.92
N ARG A 11 5.01 11.63 8.96
CA ARG A 11 4.19 11.68 10.19
C ARG A 11 3.25 10.49 10.32
N SER A 12 2.97 9.82 9.21
CA SER A 12 2.08 8.66 9.11
C SER A 12 2.44 7.85 7.85
N PRO A 13 2.08 6.56 7.78
CA PRO A 13 2.28 5.77 6.58
C PRO A 13 1.50 6.34 5.39
N LEU A 14 0.36 7.02 5.61
CA LEU A 14 -0.36 7.71 4.54
C LEU A 14 0.44 8.88 3.98
N HIS A 15 1.06 9.70 4.84
CA HIS A 15 1.88 10.82 4.39
C HIS A 15 3.05 10.32 3.52
N LEU A 16 3.72 9.24 3.93
CA LEU A 16 4.74 8.60 3.11
C LEU A 16 4.15 8.05 1.80
N ALA A 17 3.03 7.33 1.85
CA ALA A 17 2.38 6.79 0.66
C ALA A 17 2.01 7.88 -0.36
N ILE A 18 1.52 9.05 0.10
CA ILE A 18 1.25 10.20 -0.78
C ILE A 18 2.53 10.64 -1.51
N GLU A 19 3.65 10.73 -0.79
CA GLU A 19 4.93 11.12 -1.38
C GLU A 19 5.46 10.07 -2.37
N VAL A 20 5.23 8.79 -2.10
CA VAL A 20 5.50 7.69 -3.03
C VAL A 20 4.64 7.84 -4.30
N LEU A 21 3.33 8.01 -4.15
CA LEU A 21 2.36 8.12 -5.26
C LEU A 21 2.65 9.31 -6.18
N LYS A 22 3.09 10.45 -5.62
CA LYS A 22 3.49 11.63 -6.42
C LYS A 22 4.68 11.38 -7.34
N ARG A 23 5.45 10.31 -7.12
CA ARG A 23 6.61 9.91 -7.93
C ARG A 23 6.30 8.81 -8.94
N PHE A 24 5.05 8.33 -8.97
CA PHE A 24 4.62 7.34 -9.95
C PHE A 24 4.85 7.89 -11.35
N ASN A 25 5.46 7.08 -12.20
CA ASN A 25 5.59 7.34 -13.62
C ASN A 25 4.41 6.66 -14.33
N PRO A 26 3.48 7.42 -14.94
CA PRO A 26 2.32 6.87 -15.63
C PRO A 26 2.68 5.81 -16.70
N HIS A 27 3.86 5.93 -17.33
CA HIS A 27 4.33 4.98 -18.34
C HIS A 27 4.65 3.60 -17.76
N GLN A 28 5.09 3.53 -16.50
CA GLN A 28 5.34 2.24 -15.83
C GLN A 28 4.04 1.47 -15.55
N LEU A 29 2.89 2.15 -15.60
CA LEU A 29 1.56 1.60 -15.35
C LEU A 29 0.75 1.41 -16.64
N SER A 30 1.00 2.22 -17.67
CA SER A 30 0.31 2.13 -18.96
C SER A 30 0.99 1.20 -19.97
N GLU A 31 2.30 0.98 -19.84
CA GLU A 31 3.05 0.11 -20.75
C GLU A 31 3.34 -1.24 -20.07
N PRO A 32 2.65 -2.32 -20.45
CA PRO A 32 2.96 -3.63 -19.91
C PRO A 32 4.37 -4.04 -20.32
N LYS A 33 5.30 -4.06 -19.36
CA LYS A 33 6.62 -4.67 -19.56
C LYS A 33 6.40 -6.15 -19.86
N ARG A 34 6.82 -6.57 -21.05
CA ARG A 34 6.89 -7.99 -21.40
C ARG A 34 7.81 -8.66 -20.39
N ALA A 35 7.33 -9.66 -19.67
CA ALA A 35 8.24 -10.51 -18.91
C ALA A 35 9.18 -11.22 -19.92
N PHE A 36 10.39 -11.56 -19.49
CA PHE A 36 11.37 -12.24 -20.35
C PHE A 36 10.85 -13.58 -20.91
N ASN A 37 9.84 -14.15 -20.25
CA ASN A 37 8.99 -15.22 -20.76
C ASN A 37 7.66 -14.63 -21.20
N ARG A 38 7.20 -15.00 -22.39
CA ARG A 38 6.11 -14.45 -23.22
C ARG A 38 4.72 -14.22 -22.58
N ASP A 39 4.58 -14.33 -21.27
CA ASP A 39 3.37 -14.00 -20.54
C ASP A 39 3.43 -12.55 -20.08
N MET A 40 2.36 -11.79 -20.35
CA MET A 40 2.19 -10.46 -19.80
C MET A 40 2.26 -10.57 -18.28
N SER A 41 3.23 -9.91 -17.64
CA SER A 41 3.19 -9.68 -16.20
C SER A 41 1.81 -9.09 -15.90
N PRO A 42 0.96 -9.73 -15.06
CA PRO A 42 -0.35 -9.19 -14.76
C PRO A 42 -0.16 -7.76 -14.25
N LEU A 43 -1.03 -6.81 -14.64
CA LEU A 43 -1.02 -5.43 -14.13
C LEU A 43 -0.86 -5.32 -12.59
N GLU A 44 -1.21 -6.38 -11.88
CA GLU A 44 -1.01 -6.63 -10.44
C GLU A 44 0.44 -6.41 -9.98
N ASP A 45 1.40 -6.75 -10.83
CA ASP A 45 2.81 -6.50 -10.60
C ASP A 45 3.17 -5.01 -10.73
N GLN A 46 2.43 -4.21 -11.50
CA GLN A 46 2.91 -2.88 -11.91
C GLN A 46 2.72 -1.83 -10.81
N TYR A 47 1.56 -1.79 -10.15
CA TYR A 47 1.37 -0.88 -9.02
C TYR A 47 2.34 -1.21 -7.89
N SER A 48 2.47 -2.49 -7.55
CA SER A 48 3.39 -2.94 -6.51
C SER A 48 4.84 -2.64 -6.88
N LYS A 49 5.31 -3.00 -8.08
CA LYS A 49 6.68 -2.71 -8.54
C LYS A 49 6.97 -1.21 -8.58
N GLU A 50 6.02 -0.40 -9.05
CA GLU A 50 6.21 1.05 -9.12
C GLU A 50 6.20 1.69 -7.72
N PHE A 51 5.35 1.18 -6.83
CA PHE A 51 5.37 1.58 -5.43
C PHE A 51 6.71 1.25 -4.78
N TYR A 52 7.23 0.02 -4.99
CA TYR A 52 8.55 -0.39 -4.51
C TYR A 52 9.68 0.46 -5.06
N ARG A 53 9.68 0.74 -6.37
CA ARG A 53 10.68 1.61 -7.01
C ARG A 53 10.69 3.00 -6.36
N CYS A 54 9.51 3.61 -6.24
CA CYS A 54 9.38 4.97 -5.70
C CYS A 54 9.70 5.05 -4.21
N ILE A 55 9.28 4.07 -3.41
CA ILE A 55 9.53 4.08 -1.97
C ILE A 55 10.99 3.81 -1.65
N ASP A 56 11.68 2.94 -2.40
CA ASP A 56 13.12 2.72 -2.25
C ASP A 56 13.93 3.99 -2.58
N GLU A 57 13.54 4.73 -3.63
CA GLU A 57 14.15 6.03 -3.94
C GLU A 57 13.98 7.06 -2.82
N ILE A 58 12.83 7.09 -2.16
CA ILE A 58 12.54 7.99 -1.05
C ILE A 58 13.32 7.59 0.21
N LEU A 59 13.27 6.31 0.56
CA LEU A 59 13.81 5.79 1.81
C LEU A 59 15.31 5.44 1.71
N ARG A 60 15.88 5.41 0.50
CA ARG A 60 17.30 5.14 0.22
C ARG A 60 17.79 3.87 0.91
N SER A 61 17.05 2.78 0.71
CA SER A 61 17.34 1.47 1.32
C SER A 61 17.29 1.42 2.86
N ARG A 62 16.64 2.41 3.52
CA ARG A 62 16.23 2.32 4.95
C ARG A 62 14.97 1.46 5.15
N ILE A 63 14.60 0.69 4.14
CA ILE A 63 13.44 -0.18 4.21
C ILE A 63 13.92 -1.59 4.48
N LEU A 64 13.47 -2.16 5.59
CA LEU A 64 13.50 -3.60 5.77
C LEU A 64 12.33 -4.21 4.97
N VAL A 65 12.32 -4.07 3.63
CA VAL A 65 11.31 -4.74 2.80
C VAL A 65 11.65 -6.21 2.71
N SER A 66 10.75 -7.08 3.20
CA SER A 66 10.58 -8.39 2.60
C SER A 66 9.37 -8.32 1.67
N PRO A 67 9.51 -8.58 0.35
CA PRO A 67 8.39 -8.65 -0.59
C PRO A 67 7.35 -9.70 -0.18
N GLU A 68 7.76 -10.63 0.67
CA GLU A 68 6.97 -11.68 1.26
C GLU A 68 7.50 -11.85 2.67
N LEU A 69 7.12 -11.01 3.63
CA LEU A 69 7.24 -11.45 5.03
C LEU A 69 6.25 -12.61 5.17
N ALA A 70 6.71 -13.81 4.82
CA ALA A 70 6.00 -15.05 4.99
C ALA A 70 5.90 -15.26 6.49
N ILE A 71 4.76 -14.88 7.03
CA ILE A 71 4.43 -15.14 8.42
C ILE A 71 4.05 -16.61 8.46
N ASP A 72 5.03 -17.49 8.68
CA ASP A 72 4.80 -18.93 8.82
C ASP A 72 4.55 -19.26 10.29
N TYR A 73 3.36 -18.90 10.77
CA TYR A 73 2.90 -19.25 12.12
C TYR A 73 1.87 -20.40 12.04
N GLY A 74 2.35 -21.61 11.75
CA GLY A 74 1.53 -22.82 11.72
C GLY A 74 0.68 -22.91 10.45
N THR A 75 -0.65 -22.99 10.57
CA THR A 75 -1.57 -23.14 9.42
C THR A 75 -2.01 -21.82 8.80
N GLN A 76 -1.56 -20.68 9.34
CA GLN A 76 -1.93 -19.35 8.87
C GLN A 76 -0.73 -18.70 8.20
N SER A 77 -0.68 -18.77 6.87
CA SER A 77 0.26 -18.01 6.07
C SER A 77 -0.38 -16.73 5.53
N GLY A 78 0.37 -15.64 5.56
CA GLY A 78 0.00 -14.39 4.92
C GLY A 78 1.24 -13.52 4.70
N SER A 79 1.21 -12.70 3.65
CA SER A 79 2.27 -11.74 3.34
C SER A 79 1.78 -10.30 3.58
N LEU A 80 2.52 -9.55 4.38
CA LEU A 80 2.45 -8.09 4.34
C LEU A 80 3.36 -7.63 3.21
N ASP A 81 2.92 -6.65 2.42
CA ASP A 81 3.74 -6.19 1.29
C ASP A 81 4.93 -5.38 1.79
N LEU A 82 4.70 -4.39 2.67
CA LEU A 82 5.75 -3.52 3.18
C LEU A 82 5.71 -3.39 4.69
N TYR A 83 6.88 -3.53 5.32
CA TYR A 83 7.13 -3.16 6.71
C TYR A 83 8.30 -2.17 6.78
N ILE A 84 8.10 -1.06 7.47
CA ILE A 84 9.11 -0.02 7.67
C ILE A 84 9.54 -0.08 9.13
N SER A 85 10.64 -0.77 9.40
CA SER A 85 11.14 -1.06 10.74
C SER A 85 11.37 0.20 11.59
N ASP A 86 11.98 1.23 11.02
CA ASP A 86 12.35 2.45 11.77
C ASP A 86 11.13 3.18 12.35
N MET A 87 9.95 2.96 11.76
CA MET A 87 8.69 3.59 12.14
C MET A 87 7.65 2.59 12.66
N ASN A 88 7.96 1.29 12.67
CA ASN A 88 7.03 0.18 12.89
C ASN A 88 5.74 0.28 12.05
N TRP A 89 5.84 0.66 10.78
CA TRP A 89 4.66 0.83 9.91
C TRP A 89 4.42 -0.36 9.00
N GLY A 90 3.16 -0.76 8.87
CA GLY A 90 2.71 -1.74 7.87
C GLY A 90 1.94 -1.09 6.72
N ILE A 91 2.25 -1.50 5.49
CA ILE A 91 1.48 -1.09 4.31
C ILE A 91 1.11 -2.36 3.52
N LYS A 92 -0.19 -2.55 3.30
CA LYS A 92 -0.74 -3.57 2.40
C LYS A 92 -1.24 -2.88 1.13
N LEU A 93 -0.86 -3.40 -0.02
CA LEU A 93 -1.30 -2.96 -1.34
C LEU A 93 -2.36 -3.95 -1.84
N LEU A 94 -3.54 -3.45 -2.17
CA LEU A 94 -4.63 -4.20 -2.79
C LEU A 94 -4.95 -3.60 -4.16
N ARG A 95 -5.69 -4.35 -4.97
CA ARG A 95 -6.07 -3.92 -6.30
C ARG A 95 -7.54 -4.22 -6.60
N ASP A 96 -8.20 -3.31 -7.31
CA ASP A 96 -9.53 -3.48 -7.93
C ASP A 96 -10.59 -4.04 -6.95
N ASP A 97 -10.52 -3.59 -5.70
CA ASP A 97 -11.37 -4.02 -4.58
C ASP A 97 -11.27 -5.51 -4.20
N ASP A 98 -10.14 -6.15 -4.48
CA ASP A 98 -9.89 -7.55 -4.20
C ASP A 98 -9.87 -7.81 -2.68
N TRP A 99 -10.88 -8.53 -2.21
CA TRP A 99 -10.98 -9.14 -0.88
C TRP A 99 -10.63 -8.16 0.25
N ILE A 100 -11.02 -6.88 0.10
CA ILE A 100 -10.68 -5.79 1.03
C ILE A 100 -11.05 -6.16 2.46
N SER A 101 -12.26 -6.70 2.67
CA SER A 101 -12.76 -7.05 4.00
C SER A 101 -11.93 -8.16 4.63
N GLU A 102 -11.55 -9.16 3.85
CA GLU A 102 -10.72 -10.29 4.27
C GLU A 102 -9.33 -9.80 4.66
N HIS A 103 -8.71 -8.93 3.85
CA HIS A 103 -7.40 -8.35 4.16
C HIS A 103 -7.43 -7.45 5.39
N LEU A 104 -8.47 -6.64 5.59
CA LEU A 104 -8.63 -5.84 6.79
C LEU A 104 -8.82 -6.72 8.03
N ASN A 105 -9.63 -7.78 7.93
CA ASN A 105 -9.87 -8.72 9.03
C ASN A 105 -8.60 -9.50 9.43
N ARG A 106 -7.60 -9.64 8.56
CA ARG A 106 -6.31 -10.26 8.93
C ARG A 106 -5.58 -9.47 10.02
N PHE A 107 -5.84 -8.17 10.17
CA PHE A 107 -5.23 -7.36 11.23
C PHE A 107 -6.01 -7.34 12.56
N GLU A 108 -7.26 -7.80 12.55
CA GLU A 108 -8.14 -7.83 13.72
C GLU A 108 -7.77 -8.99 14.68
N PRO A 109 -8.21 -8.98 15.94
CA PRO A 109 -8.00 -10.09 16.87
C PRO A 109 -8.40 -11.45 16.27
N GLY A 110 -7.47 -12.40 16.28
CA GLY A 110 -7.64 -13.73 15.66
C GLY A 110 -7.32 -13.79 14.16
N GLY A 111 -7.00 -12.66 13.53
CA GLY A 111 -6.53 -12.58 12.15
C GLY A 111 -5.04 -12.91 11.99
N GLN A 112 -4.64 -13.26 10.76
CA GLN A 112 -3.30 -13.75 10.42
C GLN A 112 -2.16 -12.78 10.78
N TYR A 113 -2.41 -11.46 10.73
CA TYR A 113 -1.44 -10.41 11.04
C TYR A 113 -1.55 -9.90 12.47
N HIS A 114 -2.50 -10.39 13.26
CA HIS A 114 -2.73 -9.87 14.61
C HIS A 114 -1.50 -10.03 15.52
N ARG A 115 -0.79 -11.16 15.41
CA ARG A 115 0.46 -11.37 16.16
C ARG A 115 1.56 -10.44 15.70
N LEU A 116 1.68 -10.18 14.41
CA LEU A 116 2.67 -9.22 13.91
C LEU A 116 2.40 -7.81 14.42
N VAL A 117 1.12 -7.42 14.53
CA VAL A 117 0.73 -6.16 15.17
C VAL A 117 1.21 -6.11 16.62
N GLN A 118 1.11 -7.22 17.37
CA GLN A 118 1.52 -7.31 18.78
C GLN A 118 3.05 -7.43 18.97
N GLU A 119 3.72 -8.30 18.21
CA GLU A 119 5.12 -8.69 18.36
C GLU A 119 6.08 -7.62 17.81
N ASN A 120 5.77 -7.06 16.63
CA ASN A 120 6.61 -6.04 16.00
C ASN A 120 6.16 -4.61 16.36
N ASN A 121 5.30 -4.49 17.38
CA ASN A 121 4.71 -3.24 17.84
C ASN A 121 4.30 -2.33 16.67
N MET A 122 3.52 -2.87 15.73
CA MET A 122 3.16 -2.15 14.50
C MET A 122 2.24 -0.97 14.83
N ASP A 123 2.86 0.19 15.06
CA ASP A 123 2.20 1.38 15.60
C ASP A 123 1.12 1.91 14.66
N GLN A 124 1.35 1.85 13.35
CA GLN A 124 0.39 2.27 12.34
C GLN A 124 0.38 1.31 11.15
N ARG A 125 -0.81 1.08 10.61
CA ARG A 125 -1.02 0.23 9.43
C ARG A 125 -2.05 0.81 8.50
N ILE A 126 -1.79 0.70 7.20
CA ILE A 126 -2.74 1.10 6.18
C ILE A 126 -2.86 0.06 5.08
N VAL A 127 -4.02 0.07 4.43
CA VAL A 127 -4.34 -0.69 3.24
C VAL A 127 -4.59 0.31 2.11
N LEU A 128 -3.82 0.22 1.04
CA LEU A 128 -3.96 1.03 -0.16
C LEU A 128 -4.62 0.19 -1.25
N ASN A 129 -5.87 0.49 -1.57
CA ASN A 129 -6.59 -0.18 -2.64
C ASN A 129 -6.49 0.61 -3.94
N PHE A 130 -5.63 0.16 -4.85
CA PHE A 130 -5.46 0.74 -6.18
C PHE A 130 -6.59 0.33 -7.11
N THR A 131 -7.21 1.29 -7.78
CA THR A 131 -8.32 1.04 -8.70
C THR A 131 -8.35 2.10 -9.79
N ASN A 132 -8.91 1.78 -10.95
CA ASN A 132 -9.18 2.77 -12.01
C ASN A 132 -10.62 3.29 -12.01
N ARG A 133 -11.43 2.86 -11.04
CA ARG A 133 -12.83 3.26 -10.89
C ARG A 133 -13.12 3.59 -9.45
N ARG A 134 -13.90 4.64 -9.23
CA ARG A 134 -14.34 4.99 -7.89
C ARG A 134 -15.21 3.86 -7.31
N PRO A 135 -14.92 3.37 -6.08
CA PRO A 135 -15.72 2.30 -5.48
C PRO A 135 -17.20 2.72 -5.31
N PRO A 136 -18.15 1.78 -5.37
CA PRO A 136 -19.57 2.09 -5.27
C PRO A 136 -19.96 2.50 -3.84
N LYS A 137 -20.85 3.51 -3.72
CA LYS A 137 -21.32 4.03 -2.42
C LYS A 137 -21.91 2.97 -1.48
N LYS A 138 -22.50 1.89 -2.02
CA LYS A 138 -23.07 0.82 -1.19
C LYS A 138 -22.02 0.14 -0.29
N ARG A 139 -20.73 0.17 -0.66
CA ARG A 139 -19.62 -0.42 0.12
C ARG A 139 -19.18 0.44 1.31
N THR A 140 -19.54 1.74 1.35
CA THR A 140 -19.07 2.64 2.41
C THR A 140 -19.63 2.28 3.78
N VAL A 141 -20.85 1.74 3.84
CA VAL A 141 -21.49 1.38 5.11
C VAL A 141 -20.65 0.37 5.87
N THR A 142 -20.19 -0.69 5.20
CA THR A 142 -19.39 -1.75 5.83
C THR A 142 -17.94 -1.33 6.06
N LEU A 143 -17.35 -0.54 5.16
CA LEU A 143 -15.94 -0.19 5.22
C LEU A 143 -15.63 1.06 6.05
N SER A 144 -16.63 1.91 6.33
CA SER A 144 -16.46 3.17 7.08
C SER A 144 -15.78 3.00 8.45
N ARG A 145 -15.96 1.85 9.11
CA ARG A 145 -15.27 1.52 10.37
C ARG A 145 -13.74 1.46 10.24
N HIS A 146 -13.23 1.34 9.01
CA HIS A 146 -11.80 1.30 8.69
C HIS A 146 -11.29 2.66 8.18
N CYS A 147 -12.01 3.76 8.38
CA CYS A 147 -11.46 5.10 8.18
C CYS A 147 -10.18 5.28 9.03
N GLY A 148 -9.13 5.79 8.40
CA GLY A 148 -7.79 5.86 9.00
C GLY A 148 -6.89 4.67 8.65
N GLN A 149 -7.45 3.52 8.24
CA GLN A 149 -6.70 2.32 7.84
C GLN A 149 -6.83 2.02 6.35
N LEU A 150 -8.02 2.11 5.75
CA LEU A 150 -8.24 1.87 4.32
C LEU A 150 -8.28 3.18 3.53
N TYR A 151 -7.51 3.23 2.44
CA TYR A 151 -7.53 4.31 1.46
C TYR A 151 -7.68 3.73 0.05
N HIS A 152 -8.59 4.28 -0.74
CA HIS A 152 -8.74 3.95 -2.15
C HIS A 152 -7.93 4.92 -3.00
N ILE A 153 -7.00 4.40 -3.78
CA ILE A 153 -6.18 5.15 -4.72
C ILE A 153 -6.81 5.01 -6.11
N VAL A 154 -7.56 6.03 -6.54
CA VAL A 154 -8.32 6.01 -7.80
C VAL A 154 -7.49 6.68 -8.89
N LEU A 155 -6.85 5.87 -9.74
CA LEU A 155 -6.02 6.32 -10.85
C LEU A 155 -6.86 6.47 -12.13
N THR A 156 -6.84 7.67 -12.72
CA THR A 156 -7.56 7.94 -13.97
C THR A 156 -6.67 8.70 -14.95
N ASN A 157 -7.23 9.07 -16.11
CA ASN A 157 -6.52 9.81 -17.15
C ASN A 157 -5.18 9.15 -17.55
N ASN A 158 -5.22 7.86 -17.92
CA ASN A 158 -4.03 7.06 -18.23
C ASN A 158 -2.97 7.11 -17.12
N PHE A 159 -3.40 6.97 -15.86
CA PHE A 159 -2.57 7.03 -14.66
C PHE A 159 -1.89 8.39 -14.41
N ARG A 160 -2.32 9.46 -15.08
CA ARG A 160 -1.79 10.82 -14.91
C ARG A 160 -2.52 11.64 -13.86
N TYR A 161 -3.55 11.08 -13.25
CA TYR A 161 -4.28 11.70 -12.15
C TYR A 161 -4.64 10.64 -11.14
N PHE A 162 -4.53 10.97 -9.85
CA PHE A 162 -5.03 10.10 -8.79
C PHE A 162 -5.77 10.87 -7.71
N GLU A 163 -6.82 10.24 -7.19
CA GLU A 163 -7.52 10.66 -5.98
C GLU A 163 -7.24 9.66 -4.87
N ILE A 164 -7.14 10.17 -3.65
CA ILE A 164 -7.11 9.36 -2.44
C ILE A 164 -8.43 9.58 -1.73
N LEU A 165 -9.15 8.48 -1.51
CA LEU A 165 -10.41 8.49 -0.77
C LEU A 165 -10.25 7.68 0.51
N HIS A 166 -10.86 8.12 1.61
CA HIS A 166 -11.02 7.26 2.78
C HIS A 166 -11.97 6.10 2.50
N ALA A 167 -12.06 5.16 3.44
CA ALA A 167 -12.99 4.04 3.41
C ALA A 167 -14.47 4.44 3.22
N ASP A 168 -14.87 5.63 3.69
CA ASP A 168 -16.21 6.20 3.52
C ASP A 168 -16.39 6.98 2.20
N LEU A 169 -15.38 6.95 1.32
CA LEU A 169 -15.29 7.63 0.01
C LEU A 169 -15.25 9.16 0.06
N LYS A 170 -15.02 9.75 1.24
CA LYS A 170 -14.64 11.16 1.33
C LYS A 170 -13.26 11.36 0.73
N LEU A 171 -13.10 12.45 -0.01
CA LEU A 171 -11.85 12.83 -0.62
C LEU A 171 -10.86 13.26 0.48
N GLU A 172 -9.70 12.61 0.52
CA GLU A 172 -8.56 13.01 1.32
C GLU A 172 -7.72 14.03 0.53
N SER A 173 -7.32 13.66 -0.69
CA SER A 173 -6.50 14.51 -1.57
C SER A 173 -6.54 14.04 -3.02
N ALA A 174 -6.09 14.88 -3.95
CA ALA A 174 -5.97 14.55 -5.37
C ALA A 174 -4.78 15.26 -6.02
N PHE A 175 -4.14 14.62 -6.99
CA PHE A 175 -2.94 15.11 -7.64
C PHE A 175 -2.90 14.75 -9.13
N SER A 176 -2.25 15.61 -9.92
CA SER A 176 -1.88 15.31 -11.31
C SER A 176 -0.40 14.92 -11.36
N LEU A 177 -0.09 13.92 -12.19
CA LEU A 177 1.26 13.45 -12.47
C LEU A 177 1.68 13.94 -13.87
N LEU A 178 2.94 14.36 -13.97
CA LEU A 178 3.55 14.84 -15.21
C LEU A 178 3.89 13.68 -16.16
#